data_AF-A0A538P8L4-F1
#
_entry.id   AF-A0A538P8L4-F1
#
_cell.length_a   1.000
_cell.length_b   1.000
_cell.length_c   1.000
_cell.angle_alpha   90.00
_cell.angle_beta   90.00
_cell.angle_gamma   90.00
#
_symmetry.space_group_name_H-M   'P 1'
#
loop_
_entity.id
_entity.type
_entity.pdbx_description
1 polymer ?
#
loop_
_entity_poly.entity_id
_entity_poly.type
_entity_poly.pdbx_seq_one_letter_code
_entity_poly.pdbx_strand_id
1 'polypeptide(L)'
;MKRNHCAFRRVPPAWQRSRQGFRGRVGILWLSLLGSLIFAAWSFPSRASDQPQWGNAWSRNMISAEKGLPDSFDLRTGRNIRWSAQLGTETHSTPVIAGGRVYIGTNNGEPRDPKHQGDRGVLMCFEENTGKFLWQLVVPKREEDPYFDWPNTGISSPATVEGDRVYLVSNRGEVICLDAQGMANGNDGPFLDEGAHMTPGPDSGAPPKPVAGADIRPRPLPAPTDGAALTPGPLDADIVWLFDLASGAGIWPHDGAHSSILIHGDYLYLNTATGVDNTHKRVRAPDAPSLVVLDKKTGRFVAR
;
A
#
# COMPACT_ATOMS: atom_id res chain seq x y z
N MET A 1 81.20 -91.40 31.18
CA MET A 1 80.69 -90.83 32.45
C MET A 1 80.02 -89.50 32.18
N LYS A 2 78.75 -89.35 32.58
CA LYS A 2 77.94 -88.13 32.87
C LYS A 2 78.03 -86.93 31.90
N ARG A 3 76.94 -86.70 31.13
CA ARG A 3 75.90 -85.63 31.28
C ARG A 3 76.31 -84.27 30.67
N ASN A 4 75.47 -83.40 30.11
CA ASN A 4 74.16 -83.43 29.44
C ASN A 4 73.87 -81.95 29.02
N HIS A 5 73.06 -81.75 27.97
CA HIS A 5 72.27 -80.56 27.55
C HIS A 5 72.76 -79.81 26.30
N CYS A 6 72.13 -79.96 25.11
CA CYS A 6 70.83 -79.43 24.61
C CYS A 6 70.74 -77.89 24.68
N ALA A 7 70.37 -77.10 23.65
CA ALA A 7 69.66 -77.39 22.41
C ALA A 7 69.91 -76.32 21.31
N PHE A 8 69.62 -76.72 20.08
CA PHE A 8 69.65 -76.01 18.78
C PHE A 8 68.44 -75.09 18.53
N ARG A 9 68.60 -74.09 17.65
CA ARG A 9 67.90 -73.93 16.32
C ARG A 9 68.29 -72.59 15.67
N ARG A 10 69.06 -72.61 14.57
CA ARG A 10 68.69 -72.53 13.12
C ARG A 10 68.67 -71.10 12.54
N VAL A 11 69.55 -70.91 11.54
CA VAL A 11 69.76 -69.76 10.61
C VAL A 11 68.70 -69.76 9.49
N PRO A 12 68.49 -68.69 8.68
CA PRO A 12 69.34 -68.43 7.49
C PRO A 12 69.58 -66.92 7.16
N PRO A 13 70.38 -66.59 6.10
CA PRO A 13 71.13 -65.33 5.95
C PRO A 13 70.57 -64.37 4.85
N ALA A 14 71.18 -63.18 4.70
CA ALA A 14 71.64 -62.56 3.43
C ALA A 14 71.52 -61.01 3.38
N TRP A 15 72.68 -60.33 3.31
CA TRP A 15 73.08 -59.43 2.20
C TRP A 15 72.01 -58.59 1.46
N GLN A 16 72.05 -57.25 1.59
CA GLN A 16 72.54 -56.29 0.56
C GLN A 16 72.03 -54.83 0.69
N ARG A 17 73.01 -53.92 0.55
CA ARG A 17 73.00 -52.62 -0.17
C ARG A 17 72.04 -51.51 0.27
N SER A 18 72.68 -50.48 0.84
CA SER A 18 72.23 -49.09 0.91
C SER A 18 71.83 -48.54 -0.46
N ARG A 19 70.59 -48.03 -0.57
CA ARG A 19 70.16 -47.11 -1.64
C ARG A 19 69.76 -45.79 -1.01
N GLN A 20 70.59 -44.76 -1.22
CA GLN A 20 70.19 -43.37 -1.04
C GLN A 20 69.23 -43.01 -2.18
N GLY A 21 67.97 -42.76 -1.82
CA GLY A 21 66.93 -42.30 -2.74
C GLY A 21 66.84 -40.78 -2.74
N PHE A 22 67.28 -40.17 -3.83
CA PHE A 22 67.05 -38.78 -4.19
C PHE A 22 65.58 -38.64 -4.62
N ARG A 23 64.77 -37.84 -3.90
CA ARG A 23 63.43 -37.44 -4.36
C ARG A 23 63.04 -36.04 -3.87
N GLY A 24 62.88 -35.14 -4.84
CA GLY A 24 61.69 -34.28 -4.95
C GLY A 24 61.71 -32.96 -4.20
N ARG A 25 62.06 -31.87 -4.90
CA ARG A 25 61.63 -30.50 -4.58
C ARG A 25 60.10 -30.44 -4.59
N VAL A 26 59.46 -30.11 -3.47
CA VAL A 26 58.05 -29.71 -3.40
C VAL A 26 58.01 -28.19 -3.30
N GLY A 27 57.26 -27.58 -4.23
CA GLY A 27 57.22 -26.15 -4.48
C GLY A 27 56.62 -25.33 -3.34
N ILE A 28 57.24 -24.16 -3.14
CA ILE A 28 56.67 -23.00 -2.45
C ILE A 28 55.62 -22.42 -3.38
N LEU A 29 54.33 -22.62 -3.08
CA LEU A 29 53.21 -21.97 -3.77
C LEU A 29 51.97 -21.99 -2.87
N TRP A 30 52.04 -21.29 -1.74
CA TRP A 30 50.87 -20.99 -0.91
C TRP A 30 51.06 -19.63 -0.24
N LEU A 31 50.81 -18.53 -0.97
CA LEU A 31 50.69 -17.19 -0.37
C LEU A 31 50.01 -16.15 -1.31
N SER A 32 49.06 -16.58 -2.15
CA SER A 32 48.41 -15.68 -3.12
C SER A 32 46.88 -15.80 -3.20
N LEU A 33 46.21 -16.35 -2.18
CA LEU A 33 44.75 -16.56 -2.21
C LEU A 33 43.97 -15.85 -1.08
N LEU A 34 44.63 -15.01 -0.29
CA LEU A 34 43.98 -14.21 0.77
C LEU A 34 43.82 -12.72 0.42
N GLY A 35 44.33 -12.26 -0.72
CA GLY A 35 44.32 -10.84 -1.12
C GLY A 35 43.15 -10.40 -2.02
N SER A 36 42.37 -11.33 -2.58
CA SER A 36 41.40 -11.00 -3.66
C SER A 36 39.92 -11.02 -3.23
N LEU A 37 39.63 -11.15 -1.93
CA LEU A 37 38.25 -11.17 -1.40
C LEU A 37 37.82 -9.88 -0.68
N ILE A 38 38.68 -8.85 -0.65
CA ILE A 38 38.39 -7.56 0.04
C ILE A 38 38.04 -6.42 -0.95
N PHE A 39 37.75 -6.75 -2.21
CA PHE A 39 36.98 -5.88 -3.11
C PHE A 39 35.55 -6.43 -3.25
N ALA A 40 34.93 -6.80 -2.13
CA ALA A 40 33.48 -6.80 -2.07
C ALA A 40 33.06 -5.35 -2.31
N ALA A 41 32.49 -5.07 -3.48
CA ALA A 41 31.88 -3.79 -3.78
C ALA A 41 31.08 -3.35 -2.56
N TRP A 42 31.46 -2.22 -1.96
CA TRP A 42 30.66 -1.56 -0.96
C TRP A 42 29.42 -1.03 -1.68
N SER A 43 28.47 -1.92 -1.95
CA SER A 43 27.12 -1.58 -2.30
C SER A 43 26.55 -0.95 -1.04
N PHE A 44 26.63 0.37 -0.92
CA PHE A 44 25.90 1.11 0.09
C PHE A 44 24.43 0.73 -0.08
N PRO A 45 23.80 0.04 0.89
CA PRO A 45 22.38 -0.25 0.78
C PRO A 45 21.66 1.10 0.75
N SER A 46 20.91 1.37 -0.31
CA SER A 46 19.95 2.46 -0.29
C SER A 46 18.94 2.13 0.81
N ARG A 47 18.89 2.98 1.84
CA ARG A 47 17.81 2.94 2.83
C ARG A 47 16.75 3.91 2.37
N ALA A 48 15.63 3.38 1.88
CA ALA A 48 14.43 4.15 1.66
C ALA A 48 13.69 4.29 3.00
N SER A 49 13.22 5.49 3.31
CA SER A 49 12.32 5.71 4.43
C SER A 49 10.88 5.54 3.96
N ASP A 50 9.98 5.24 4.90
CA ASP A 50 8.55 5.43 4.69
C ASP A 50 8.28 6.88 4.27
N GLN A 51 7.29 7.03 3.38
CA GLN A 51 6.68 8.28 2.98
C GLN A 51 5.18 8.22 3.32
N PRO A 52 4.81 8.33 4.62
CA PRO A 52 3.46 8.03 5.10
C PRO A 52 2.43 9.13 4.80
N GLN A 53 2.87 10.27 4.28
CA GLN A 53 2.01 11.40 3.93
C GLN A 53 2.45 11.96 2.57
N TRP A 54 1.54 12.68 1.91
CA TRP A 54 1.90 13.41 0.71
C TRP A 54 2.87 14.55 1.06
N GLY A 55 4.03 14.57 0.41
CA GLY A 55 5.16 15.41 0.84
C GLY A 55 5.81 14.93 2.14
N ASN A 56 7.01 15.41 2.41
CA ASN A 56 7.78 15.02 3.58
C ASN A 56 7.03 15.37 4.87
N ALA A 57 6.97 14.43 5.81
CA ALA A 57 6.24 14.59 7.08
C ALA A 57 6.63 15.90 7.78
N TRP A 58 5.63 16.61 8.31
CA TRP A 58 5.76 17.89 9.04
C TRP A 58 6.20 19.11 8.21
N SER A 59 7.01 18.92 7.17
CA SER A 59 7.48 20.03 6.31
C SER A 59 6.63 20.23 5.05
N ARG A 60 5.92 19.18 4.60
CA ARG A 60 5.11 19.13 3.37
C ARG A 60 5.88 19.48 2.10
N ASN A 61 7.20 19.47 2.16
CA ASN A 61 8.06 19.68 1.01
C ASN A 61 8.21 18.39 0.21
N MET A 62 8.26 18.50 -1.12
CA MET A 62 8.45 17.36 -2.03
C MET A 62 9.93 17.00 -2.17
N ILE A 63 10.61 16.79 -1.04
CA ILE A 63 12.04 16.45 -0.99
C ILE A 63 12.25 15.01 -0.54
N SER A 64 13.22 14.36 -1.17
CA SER A 64 13.70 13.02 -0.85
C SER A 64 15.16 13.14 -0.38
N ALA A 65 15.48 12.51 0.73
CA ALA A 65 16.84 12.47 1.28
C ALA A 65 17.65 11.28 0.73
N GLU A 66 16.97 10.34 0.09
CA GLU A 66 17.52 9.13 -0.51
C GLU A 66 18.62 9.45 -1.54
N LYS A 67 19.60 8.56 -1.59
CA LYS A 67 20.76 8.63 -2.48
C LYS A 67 20.90 7.32 -3.25
N GLY A 68 21.66 7.34 -4.34
CA GLY A 68 21.87 6.15 -5.17
C GLY A 68 20.62 5.67 -5.88
N LEU A 69 19.69 6.59 -6.18
CA LEU A 69 18.49 6.30 -6.98
C LEU A 69 18.90 5.95 -8.42
N PRO A 70 18.18 5.05 -9.11
CA PRO A 70 18.42 4.80 -10.51
C PRO A 70 18.20 6.08 -11.32
N ASP A 71 19.15 6.40 -12.20
CA ASP A 71 19.09 7.57 -13.08
C ASP A 71 18.25 7.35 -14.34
N SER A 72 17.84 6.10 -14.57
CA SER A 72 17.11 5.66 -15.76
C SER A 72 16.36 4.36 -15.50
N PHE A 73 15.30 4.12 -16.25
CA PHE A 73 14.52 2.89 -16.27
C PHE A 73 14.16 2.52 -17.71
N ASP A 74 13.86 1.24 -17.96
CA ASP A 74 13.41 0.78 -19.27
C ASP A 74 12.25 -0.21 -19.12
N LEU A 75 11.06 0.23 -19.52
CA LEU A 75 9.82 -0.56 -19.45
C LEU A 75 9.84 -1.79 -20.36
N ARG A 76 10.59 -1.76 -21.47
CA ARG A 76 10.65 -2.88 -22.43
C ARG A 76 11.56 -3.99 -21.92
N THR A 77 12.67 -3.64 -21.29
CA THR A 77 13.66 -4.62 -20.79
C THR A 77 13.48 -4.97 -19.32
N GLY A 78 12.70 -4.20 -18.56
CA GLY A 78 12.57 -4.35 -17.11
C GLY A 78 13.73 -3.75 -16.31
N ARG A 79 14.67 -3.05 -16.97
CA ARG A 79 15.85 -2.50 -16.30
C ARG A 79 15.43 -1.44 -15.27
N ASN A 80 15.95 -1.58 -14.06
CA ASN A 80 15.65 -0.73 -12.90
C ASN A 80 14.16 -0.66 -12.54
N ILE A 81 13.39 -1.69 -12.90
CA ILE A 81 12.00 -1.87 -12.47
C ILE A 81 11.98 -3.00 -11.45
N ARG A 82 11.52 -2.71 -10.24
CA ARG A 82 11.44 -3.71 -9.17
C ARG A 82 10.22 -4.60 -9.34
N TRP A 83 9.07 -3.99 -9.62
CA TRP A 83 7.80 -4.66 -9.91
C TRP A 83 6.87 -3.66 -10.60
N SER A 84 5.79 -4.18 -11.19
CA SER A 84 4.70 -3.39 -11.74
C SER A 84 3.37 -4.03 -11.34
N ALA A 85 2.34 -3.20 -11.16
CA ALA A 85 0.99 -3.64 -10.82
C ALA A 85 -0.02 -2.92 -11.71
N GLN A 86 -0.97 -3.66 -12.26
CA GLN A 86 -2.11 -3.09 -12.99
C GLN A 86 -3.04 -2.39 -11.99
N LEU A 87 -3.37 -1.13 -12.26
CA LEU A 87 -4.40 -0.38 -11.54
C LEU A 87 -5.69 -0.38 -12.36
N GLY A 88 -6.66 0.43 -11.97
CA GLY A 88 -7.80 0.73 -12.82
C GLY A 88 -7.42 1.56 -14.05
N THR A 89 -8.43 2.03 -14.77
CA THR A 89 -8.26 2.80 -16.01
C THR A 89 -8.04 4.29 -15.76
N GLU A 90 -8.46 4.82 -14.61
CA GLU A 90 -8.26 6.23 -14.21
C GLU A 90 -7.68 6.32 -12.79
N THR A 91 -6.55 7.01 -12.66
CA THR A 91 -5.77 7.14 -11.43
C THR A 91 -5.22 8.57 -11.32
N HIS A 92 -5.67 9.30 -10.30
CA HIS A 92 -5.22 10.67 -10.00
C HIS A 92 -4.62 10.81 -8.61
N SER A 93 -4.66 9.76 -7.79
CA SER A 93 -4.07 9.73 -6.46
C SER A 93 -2.54 9.66 -6.52
N THR A 94 -1.89 10.17 -5.48
CA THR A 94 -0.43 10.00 -5.29
C THR A 94 -0.17 8.73 -4.48
N PRO A 95 0.74 7.83 -4.92
CA PRO A 95 1.10 6.67 -4.13
C PRO A 95 1.74 7.05 -2.79
N VAL A 96 1.37 6.34 -1.74
CA VAL A 96 1.88 6.51 -0.37
C VAL A 96 2.52 5.21 0.06
N ILE A 97 3.73 5.26 0.61
CA ILE A 97 4.50 4.08 1.00
C ILE A 97 4.75 4.16 2.50
N ALA A 98 4.23 3.19 3.26
CA ALA A 98 4.41 3.15 4.71
C ALA A 98 4.27 1.73 5.24
N GLY A 99 5.09 1.36 6.23
CA GLY A 99 4.97 0.09 6.93
C GLY A 99 5.10 -1.14 6.03
N GLY A 100 5.91 -1.07 4.97
CA GLY A 100 6.06 -2.16 4.00
C GLY A 100 4.91 -2.27 2.99
N ARG A 101 4.06 -1.24 2.87
CA ARG A 101 2.87 -1.22 2.01
C ARG A 101 2.86 -0.02 1.08
N VAL A 102 2.23 -0.18 -0.08
CA VAL A 102 1.95 0.88 -1.04
C VAL A 102 0.45 1.06 -1.17
N TYR A 103 -0.03 2.28 -0.95
CA TYR A 103 -1.42 2.68 -1.08
C TYR A 103 -1.59 3.58 -2.28
N ILE A 104 -2.55 3.29 -3.16
CA ILE A 104 -2.85 4.13 -4.31
C ILE A 104 -4.33 4.09 -4.67
N GLY A 105 -4.93 5.28 -4.79
CA GLY A 105 -6.32 5.45 -5.22
C GLY A 105 -6.48 5.38 -6.74
N THR A 106 -7.49 4.67 -7.20
CA THR A 106 -7.82 4.40 -8.61
C THR A 106 -9.32 4.16 -8.75
N ASN A 107 -9.81 3.93 -9.97
CA ASN A 107 -11.14 3.40 -10.22
C ASN A 107 -11.13 1.86 -10.32
N ASN A 108 -12.32 1.26 -10.52
CA ASN A 108 -12.52 -0.18 -10.68
C ASN A 108 -12.55 -0.63 -12.16
N GLY A 109 -11.87 0.10 -13.06
CA GLY A 109 -11.85 -0.24 -14.50
C GLY A 109 -11.17 -1.58 -14.83
N GLU A 110 -10.35 -2.10 -13.91
CA GLU A 110 -9.73 -3.43 -13.97
C GLU A 110 -10.02 -4.17 -12.65
N PRO A 111 -11.23 -4.76 -12.47
CA PRO A 111 -11.66 -5.30 -11.19
C PRO A 111 -10.74 -6.40 -10.64
N ARG A 112 -10.36 -6.28 -9.36
CA ARG A 112 -9.57 -7.30 -8.64
C ARG A 112 -10.43 -8.40 -8.02
N ASP A 113 -11.69 -8.09 -7.72
CA ASP A 113 -12.64 -9.01 -7.13
C ASP A 113 -13.91 -9.03 -7.99
N PRO A 114 -14.35 -10.21 -8.48
CA PRO A 114 -15.53 -10.33 -9.33
C PRO A 114 -16.83 -9.90 -8.64
N LYS A 115 -16.89 -9.78 -7.30
CA LYS A 115 -18.06 -9.24 -6.60
C LYS A 115 -18.23 -7.74 -6.80
N HIS A 116 -17.17 -7.04 -7.21
CA HIS A 116 -17.18 -5.60 -7.45
C HIS A 116 -17.21 -5.31 -8.95
N GLN A 117 -18.42 -5.16 -9.49
CA GLN A 117 -18.62 -4.80 -10.89
C GLN A 117 -18.99 -3.31 -11.04
N GLY A 118 -18.71 -2.75 -12.21
CA GLY A 118 -19.05 -1.37 -12.55
C GLY A 118 -18.10 -0.31 -11.98
N ASP A 119 -18.45 0.95 -12.21
CA ASP A 119 -17.67 2.12 -11.80
C ASP A 119 -17.71 2.30 -10.28
N ARG A 120 -16.53 2.53 -9.68
CA ARG A 120 -16.29 2.63 -8.23
C ARG A 120 -15.01 3.41 -7.96
N GLY A 121 -14.97 4.09 -6.82
CA GLY A 121 -13.70 4.52 -6.24
C GLY A 121 -13.02 3.34 -5.55
N VAL A 122 -11.71 3.17 -5.75
CA VAL A 122 -10.92 2.09 -5.17
C VAL A 122 -9.64 2.64 -4.54
N LEU A 123 -9.30 2.20 -3.33
CA LEU A 123 -7.94 2.33 -2.79
C LEU A 123 -7.31 0.94 -2.82
N MET A 124 -6.21 0.77 -3.55
CA MET A 124 -5.49 -0.50 -3.58
C MET A 124 -4.31 -0.47 -2.61
N CYS A 125 -4.09 -1.58 -1.90
CA CYS A 125 -2.92 -1.81 -1.05
C CYS A 125 -2.06 -2.94 -1.63
N PHE A 126 -0.76 -2.69 -1.78
CA PHE A 126 0.23 -3.67 -2.24
C PHE A 126 1.36 -3.83 -1.22
N GLU A 127 2.02 -4.97 -1.24
CA GLU A 127 3.28 -5.17 -0.52
C GLU A 127 4.41 -4.41 -1.24
N GLU A 128 5.14 -3.57 -0.51
CA GLU A 128 6.18 -2.69 -1.05
C GLU A 128 7.30 -3.44 -1.77
N ASN A 129 7.69 -4.62 -1.27
CA ASN A 129 8.85 -5.33 -1.78
C ASN A 129 8.60 -6.05 -3.10
N THR A 130 7.37 -6.55 -3.30
CA THR A 130 7.02 -7.45 -4.41
C THR A 130 5.93 -6.90 -5.32
N GLY A 131 5.18 -5.87 -4.90
CA GLY A 131 3.98 -5.42 -5.60
C GLY A 131 2.80 -6.39 -5.46
N LYS A 132 2.88 -7.38 -4.56
CA LYS A 132 1.78 -8.32 -4.31
C LYS A 132 0.56 -7.55 -3.80
N PHE A 133 -0.58 -7.74 -4.44
CA PHE A 133 -1.86 -7.19 -3.97
C PHE A 133 -2.24 -7.78 -2.60
N LEU A 134 -2.60 -6.92 -1.65
CA LEU A 134 -2.92 -7.29 -0.27
C LEU A 134 -4.41 -7.14 0.02
N TRP A 135 -4.98 -5.97 -0.27
CA TRP A 135 -6.41 -5.69 -0.08
C TRP A 135 -6.82 -4.43 -0.85
N GLN A 136 -8.12 -4.16 -0.93
CA GLN A 136 -8.67 -2.92 -1.48
C GLN A 136 -9.86 -2.38 -0.68
N LEU A 137 -9.96 -1.06 -0.56
CA LEU A 137 -11.23 -0.39 -0.24
C LEU A 137 -11.99 -0.18 -1.54
N VAL A 138 -13.28 -0.49 -1.57
CA VAL A 138 -14.14 -0.30 -2.74
C VAL A 138 -15.37 0.50 -2.33
N VAL A 139 -15.59 1.64 -2.97
CA VAL A 139 -16.64 2.59 -2.61
C VAL A 139 -17.56 2.84 -3.81
N PRO A 140 -18.87 2.57 -3.70
CA PRO A 140 -19.84 2.86 -4.76
C PRO A 140 -19.89 4.34 -5.14
N LYS A 141 -20.14 4.62 -6.42
CA LYS A 141 -20.24 6.00 -6.93
C LYS A 141 -21.46 6.74 -6.41
N ARG A 142 -21.40 8.07 -6.39
CA ARG A 142 -22.60 8.91 -6.22
C ARG A 142 -23.38 8.91 -7.53
N GLU A 143 -24.70 8.79 -7.43
CA GLU A 143 -25.59 8.64 -8.59
C GLU A 143 -26.73 9.66 -8.58
N GLU A 144 -26.74 10.58 -7.62
CA GLU A 144 -27.76 11.63 -7.54
C GLU A 144 -27.55 12.70 -8.61
N ASP A 145 -26.29 13.02 -8.92
CA ASP A 145 -25.87 13.92 -9.98
C ASP A 145 -24.45 13.49 -10.42
N PRO A 146 -24.15 13.34 -11.72
CA PRO A 146 -22.83 12.94 -12.20
C PRO A 146 -21.71 13.91 -11.79
N TYR A 147 -22.02 15.17 -11.50
CA TYR A 147 -21.05 16.14 -11.00
C TYR A 147 -20.76 15.98 -9.52
N PHE A 148 -21.44 15.10 -8.77
CA PHE A 148 -21.05 14.85 -7.39
C PHE A 148 -19.87 13.90 -7.26
N ASP A 149 -19.66 13.08 -8.28
CA ASP A 149 -18.64 12.05 -8.33
C ASP A 149 -18.43 11.65 -9.79
N TRP A 150 -17.45 12.28 -10.44
CA TRP A 150 -17.34 12.24 -11.90
C TRP A 150 -17.19 10.80 -12.42
N PRO A 151 -17.90 10.40 -13.49
CA PRO A 151 -17.85 9.03 -14.00
C PRO A 151 -16.43 8.56 -14.29
N ASN A 152 -16.14 7.31 -13.93
CA ASN A 152 -14.85 6.62 -14.00
C ASN A 152 -13.72 7.21 -13.14
N THR A 153 -13.89 8.40 -12.55
CA THR A 153 -12.88 8.94 -11.66
C THR A 153 -12.78 8.10 -10.39
N GLY A 154 -11.55 7.73 -10.04
CA GLY A 154 -11.24 6.93 -8.86
C GLY A 154 -11.20 7.72 -7.55
N ILE A 155 -10.75 7.06 -6.48
CA ILE A 155 -10.35 7.77 -5.26
C ILE A 155 -9.10 8.59 -5.58
N SER A 156 -9.20 9.92 -5.49
CA SER A 156 -8.11 10.84 -5.84
C SER A 156 -7.30 11.29 -4.62
N SER A 157 -7.82 11.09 -3.41
CA SER A 157 -7.09 11.41 -2.18
C SER A 157 -5.85 10.52 -2.03
N PRO A 158 -4.67 11.09 -1.71
CA PRO A 158 -3.56 10.28 -1.20
C PRO A 158 -3.91 9.79 0.20
N ALA A 159 -3.48 8.56 0.53
CA ALA A 159 -3.56 8.07 1.89
C ALA A 159 -2.67 8.89 2.85
N THR A 160 -2.94 8.78 4.14
CA THR A 160 -2.12 9.34 5.20
C THR A 160 -2.02 8.30 6.30
N VAL A 161 -0.81 7.89 6.65
CA VAL A 161 -0.57 6.72 7.51
C VAL A 161 0.09 7.16 8.81
N GLU A 162 -0.39 6.61 9.94
CA GLU A 162 0.26 6.72 11.24
C GLU A 162 0.13 5.39 11.97
N GLY A 163 1.26 4.71 12.19
CA GLY A 163 1.24 3.36 12.76
C GLY A 163 0.52 2.37 11.86
N ASP A 164 -0.53 1.74 12.39
CA ASP A 164 -1.41 0.78 11.72
C ASP A 164 -2.70 1.41 11.20
N ARG A 165 -2.81 2.74 11.19
CA ARG A 165 -3.99 3.47 10.71
C ARG A 165 -3.73 4.17 9.39
N VAL A 166 -4.68 4.02 8.47
CA VAL A 166 -4.66 4.64 7.14
C VAL A 166 -5.87 5.56 7.01
N TYR A 167 -5.63 6.85 6.79
CA TYR A 167 -6.64 7.88 6.65
C TYR A 167 -6.74 8.36 5.20
N LEU A 168 -7.97 8.54 4.70
CA LEU A 168 -8.21 9.11 3.38
C LEU A 168 -9.62 9.73 3.27
N VAL A 169 -9.86 10.44 2.16
CA VAL A 169 -11.21 10.84 1.73
C VAL A 169 -11.62 10.02 0.51
N SER A 170 -12.76 9.32 0.57
CA SER A 170 -13.31 8.55 -0.54
C SER A 170 -13.90 9.45 -1.63
N ASN A 171 -14.17 8.89 -2.80
CA ASN A 171 -14.88 9.57 -3.91
C ASN A 171 -16.24 10.14 -3.47
N ARG A 172 -16.88 9.54 -2.46
CA ARG A 172 -18.18 10.01 -1.91
C ARG A 172 -18.07 11.20 -0.95
N GLY A 173 -16.86 11.61 -0.56
CA GLY A 173 -16.66 12.61 0.49
C GLY A 173 -16.73 12.04 1.90
N GLU A 174 -16.35 10.78 2.07
CA GLU A 174 -16.27 10.16 3.39
C GLU A 174 -14.82 10.20 3.87
N VAL A 175 -14.59 10.72 5.07
CA VAL A 175 -13.30 10.59 5.75
C VAL A 175 -13.27 9.24 6.43
N ILE A 176 -12.31 8.41 6.08
CA ILE A 176 -12.27 7.01 6.50
C ILE A 176 -10.95 6.75 7.22
N CYS A 177 -11.00 6.03 8.32
CA CYS A 177 -9.86 5.36 8.93
C CYS A 177 -9.96 3.87 8.66
N LEU A 178 -8.88 3.29 8.15
CA LEU A 178 -8.75 1.87 7.87
C LEU A 178 -7.67 1.24 8.77
N ASP A 179 -7.80 -0.05 9.05
CA ASP A 179 -6.67 -0.88 9.50
C ASP A 179 -5.74 -1.14 8.31
N ALA A 180 -4.43 -0.93 8.51
CA ALA A 180 -3.40 -1.18 7.51
C ALA A 180 -3.36 -2.64 7.02
N GLN A 181 -3.86 -3.59 7.80
CA GLN A 181 -3.93 -5.00 7.43
C GLN A 181 -5.16 -5.36 6.59
N GLY A 182 -6.17 -4.49 6.53
CA GLY A 182 -7.47 -4.81 5.94
C GLY A 182 -8.18 -5.92 6.72
N MET A 183 -9.15 -6.61 6.12
CA MET A 183 -9.90 -7.69 6.77
C MET A 183 -9.12 -8.99 6.97
N ALA A 184 -7.83 -9.04 6.60
CA ALA A 184 -7.02 -10.26 6.63
C ALA A 184 -6.80 -10.82 8.06
N ASN A 185 -6.84 -9.94 9.07
CA ASN A 185 -6.75 -10.21 10.51
C ASN A 185 -8.11 -10.08 11.23
N GLY A 186 -9.21 -9.98 10.47
CA GLY A 186 -10.53 -9.64 11.00
C GLY A 186 -10.73 -8.14 11.14
N ASN A 187 -11.83 -7.75 11.78
CA ASN A 187 -12.18 -6.35 12.01
C ASN A 187 -11.48 -5.81 13.29
N ASP A 188 -10.76 -4.70 13.16
CA ASP A 188 -10.02 -4.01 14.22
C ASP A 188 -10.73 -2.75 14.75
N GLY A 189 -12.03 -2.61 14.50
CA GLY A 189 -12.81 -1.43 14.87
C GLY A 189 -14.26 -1.68 15.27
N PRO A 190 -14.95 -0.61 15.72
CA PRO A 190 -16.38 -0.65 16.05
C PRO A 190 -17.30 -0.62 14.83
N PHE A 191 -16.79 -0.32 13.64
CA PHE A 191 -17.58 -0.37 12.41
C PHE A 191 -17.79 -1.82 12.01
N LEU A 192 -19.00 -2.19 11.58
CA LEU A 192 -19.38 -3.58 11.26
C LEU A 192 -20.14 -3.69 9.94
N ASP A 193 -20.24 -2.57 9.22
CA ASP A 193 -21.11 -2.40 8.06
C ASP A 193 -20.29 -2.34 6.76
N GLU A 194 -19.07 -2.90 6.71
CA GLU A 194 -18.23 -2.89 5.50
C GLU A 194 -18.95 -3.53 4.33
N GLY A 195 -19.66 -4.63 4.60
CA GLY A 195 -20.51 -5.31 3.64
C GLY A 195 -21.56 -4.40 3.04
N ALA A 196 -22.24 -3.62 3.88
CA ALA A 196 -23.22 -2.65 3.42
C ALA A 196 -22.56 -1.47 2.68
N HIS A 197 -21.43 -0.97 3.17
CA HIS A 197 -20.69 0.16 2.60
C HIS A 197 -20.15 -0.11 1.20
N MET A 198 -19.61 -1.31 0.98
CA MET A 198 -19.08 -1.70 -0.34
C MET A 198 -20.19 -2.09 -1.34
N THR A 199 -21.44 -2.18 -0.88
CA THR A 199 -22.59 -2.59 -1.69
C THR A 199 -23.28 -1.38 -2.31
N PRO A 200 -23.51 -1.36 -3.63
CA PRO A 200 -24.33 -0.33 -4.25
C PRO A 200 -25.75 -0.27 -3.69
N GLY A 201 -26.36 0.91 -3.72
CA GLY A 201 -27.77 1.05 -3.38
C GLY A 201 -28.70 0.28 -4.35
N PRO A 202 -29.96 0.02 -3.98
CA PRO A 202 -30.91 -0.74 -4.80
C PRO A 202 -31.16 -0.16 -6.19
N ASP A 203 -31.05 1.16 -6.33
CA ASP A 203 -31.24 1.88 -7.58
C ASP A 203 -29.93 2.10 -8.35
N SER A 204 -28.85 1.41 -7.96
CA SER A 204 -27.52 1.65 -8.51
C SER A 204 -27.44 1.36 -10.02
N GLY A 205 -26.84 2.28 -10.76
CA GLY A 205 -26.66 2.20 -12.20
C GLY A 205 -25.82 3.36 -12.74
N ALA A 206 -26.11 3.78 -13.97
CA ALA A 206 -25.48 4.98 -14.51
C ALA A 206 -26.10 6.23 -13.87
N PRO A 207 -25.30 7.28 -13.57
CA PRO A 207 -25.85 8.52 -13.06
C PRO A 207 -26.86 9.10 -14.07
N PRO A 208 -27.90 9.80 -13.59
CA PRO A 208 -28.92 10.39 -14.45
C PRO A 208 -28.31 11.45 -15.36
N LYS A 209 -29.01 11.78 -16.45
CA LYS A 209 -28.64 12.93 -17.26
C LYS A 209 -28.69 14.19 -16.39
N PRO A 210 -27.62 15.00 -16.33
CA PRO A 210 -27.59 16.17 -15.47
C PRO A 210 -28.64 17.18 -15.91
N VAL A 211 -29.41 17.68 -14.95
CA VAL A 211 -30.35 18.77 -15.15
C VAL A 211 -29.72 20.04 -14.60
N ALA A 212 -29.34 20.95 -15.49
CA ALA A 212 -28.64 22.18 -15.12
C ALA A 212 -29.42 22.97 -14.05
N GLY A 213 -28.76 23.23 -12.92
CA GLY A 213 -29.33 23.99 -11.81
C GLY A 213 -30.31 23.23 -10.94
N ALA A 214 -30.51 21.92 -11.14
CA ALA A 214 -31.34 21.09 -10.28
C ALA A 214 -30.84 21.13 -8.83
N ASP A 215 -31.78 21.22 -7.89
CA ASP A 215 -31.48 21.27 -6.46
C ASP A 215 -31.54 19.88 -5.83
N ILE A 216 -30.58 19.05 -6.23
CA ILE A 216 -30.42 17.67 -5.77
C ILE A 216 -29.44 17.68 -4.61
N ARG A 217 -29.84 17.28 -3.40
CA ARG A 217 -28.90 17.23 -2.28
C ARG A 217 -28.06 15.94 -2.29
N PRO A 218 -26.78 16.00 -1.90
CA PRO A 218 -26.00 14.80 -1.65
C PRO A 218 -26.66 13.97 -0.53
N ARG A 219 -26.85 12.68 -0.78
CA ARG A 219 -27.38 11.72 0.19
C ARG A 219 -26.27 10.81 0.74
N PRO A 220 -26.41 10.33 1.99
CA PRO A 220 -25.62 9.21 2.47
C PRO A 220 -25.74 8.00 1.54
N LEU A 221 -24.76 7.09 1.60
CA LEU A 221 -24.88 5.82 0.90
C LEU A 221 -26.16 5.09 1.37
N PRO A 222 -27.08 4.74 0.46
CA PRO A 222 -28.28 3.99 0.84
C PRO A 222 -27.91 2.63 1.41
N ALA A 223 -28.63 2.18 2.45
CA ALA A 223 -28.53 0.80 2.89
C ALA A 223 -28.89 -0.15 1.73
N PRO A 224 -28.19 -1.27 1.57
CA PRO A 224 -28.58 -2.30 0.62
C PRO A 224 -29.98 -2.83 0.95
N THR A 225 -30.67 -3.39 -0.06
CA THR A 225 -31.86 -4.20 0.18
C THR A 225 -31.54 -5.34 1.15
N ASP A 226 -32.50 -5.73 2.00
CA ASP A 226 -32.32 -6.83 2.96
C ASP A 226 -31.73 -8.08 2.28
N GLY A 227 -30.61 -8.57 2.84
CA GLY A 227 -29.88 -9.73 2.33
C GLY A 227 -29.04 -9.49 1.07
N ALA A 228 -28.99 -8.27 0.53
CA ALA A 228 -28.19 -7.92 -0.65
C ALA A 228 -26.78 -7.40 -0.30
N ALA A 229 -26.48 -7.14 0.98
CA ALA A 229 -25.16 -6.70 1.41
C ALA A 229 -24.09 -7.75 1.05
N LEU A 230 -23.04 -7.30 0.40
CA LEU A 230 -21.85 -8.09 0.12
C LEU A 230 -21.22 -8.56 1.43
N THR A 231 -20.63 -9.74 1.42
CA THR A 231 -19.91 -10.27 2.58
C THR A 231 -18.44 -9.85 2.51
N PRO A 232 -17.89 -9.19 3.55
CA PRO A 232 -16.47 -8.91 3.62
C PRO A 232 -15.63 -10.20 3.58
N GLY A 233 -14.52 -10.14 2.83
CA GLY A 233 -13.51 -11.19 2.72
C GLY A 233 -12.12 -10.64 3.03
N PRO A 234 -11.10 -11.51 3.08
CA PRO A 234 -9.76 -11.14 3.56
C PRO A 234 -9.00 -10.16 2.68
N LEU A 235 -9.51 -9.84 1.48
CA LEU A 235 -8.92 -8.85 0.56
C LEU A 235 -9.69 -7.53 0.56
N ASP A 236 -10.70 -7.38 1.41
CA ASP A 236 -11.40 -6.10 1.59
C ASP A 236 -10.69 -5.26 2.64
N ALA A 237 -10.84 -3.95 2.53
CA ALA A 237 -10.41 -3.03 3.57
C ALA A 237 -11.24 -3.24 4.84
N ASP A 238 -10.59 -3.04 5.98
CA ASP A 238 -11.23 -3.01 7.30
C ASP A 238 -11.41 -1.56 7.72
N ILE A 239 -12.66 -1.13 7.94
CA ILE A 239 -12.99 0.25 8.28
C ILE A 239 -13.03 0.34 9.80
N VAL A 240 -12.23 1.22 10.39
CA VAL A 240 -12.26 1.44 11.85
C VAL A 240 -13.36 2.44 12.20
N TRP A 241 -13.45 3.53 11.44
CA TRP A 241 -14.51 4.53 11.55
C TRP A 241 -14.66 5.30 10.24
N LEU A 242 -15.83 5.93 10.05
CA LEU A 242 -16.17 6.73 8.89
C LEU A 242 -16.92 8.01 9.30
N PHE A 243 -16.60 9.13 8.65
CA PHE A 243 -17.33 10.40 8.75
C PHE A 243 -17.73 10.91 7.37
N ASP A 244 -19.03 10.99 7.08
CA ASP A 244 -19.57 11.52 5.83
C ASP A 244 -19.59 13.06 5.88
N LEU A 245 -18.80 13.73 5.02
CA LEU A 245 -18.70 15.20 5.01
C LEU A 245 -20.01 15.87 4.57
N ALA A 246 -20.78 15.26 3.66
CA ALA A 246 -22.00 15.85 3.12
C ALA A 246 -23.08 15.96 4.20
N SER A 247 -23.30 14.88 4.95
CA SER A 247 -24.27 14.84 6.04
C SER A 247 -23.73 15.47 7.34
N GLY A 248 -22.44 15.29 7.64
CA GLY A 248 -21.83 15.74 8.90
C GLY A 248 -21.34 17.19 8.88
N ALA A 249 -20.82 17.67 7.75
CA ALA A 249 -20.31 19.03 7.60
C ALA A 249 -21.15 19.91 6.65
N GLY A 250 -22.16 19.35 5.98
CA GLY A 250 -23.08 20.10 5.11
C GLY A 250 -22.48 20.51 3.77
N ILE A 251 -21.44 19.82 3.31
CA ILE A 251 -20.73 20.19 2.07
C ILE A 251 -21.58 19.90 0.84
N TRP A 252 -21.22 20.55 -0.27
CA TRP A 252 -21.79 20.24 -1.59
C TRP A 252 -20.67 19.74 -2.51
N PRO A 253 -20.56 18.42 -2.77
CA PRO A 253 -19.46 17.89 -3.58
C PRO A 253 -19.56 18.34 -5.04
N HIS A 254 -18.42 18.48 -5.71
CA HIS A 254 -18.32 18.72 -7.16
C HIS A 254 -17.12 17.96 -7.73
N ASP A 255 -17.31 17.24 -8.84
CA ASP A 255 -16.43 16.32 -9.57
C ASP A 255 -15.80 15.16 -8.78
N GLY A 256 -15.95 15.15 -7.46
CA GLY A 256 -15.44 14.13 -6.55
C GLY A 256 -14.66 14.75 -5.40
N ALA A 257 -14.92 14.28 -4.18
CA ALA A 257 -14.22 14.78 -3.01
C ALA A 257 -12.78 14.25 -2.96
N HIS A 258 -11.85 15.12 -2.59
CA HIS A 258 -10.46 14.73 -2.36
C HIS A 258 -9.79 15.63 -1.33
N SER A 259 -8.86 15.07 -0.56
CA SER A 259 -7.99 15.84 0.34
C SER A 259 -6.72 15.06 0.64
N SER A 260 -5.63 15.79 0.89
CA SER A 260 -4.46 15.26 1.59
C SER A 260 -4.58 15.62 3.07
N ILE A 261 -4.88 14.61 3.88
CA ILE A 261 -5.09 14.78 5.32
C ILE A 261 -3.75 15.13 6.00
N LEU A 262 -3.78 16.10 6.90
CA LEU A 262 -2.67 16.42 7.79
C LEU A 262 -2.96 15.86 9.18
N ILE A 263 -1.99 15.13 9.74
CA ILE A 263 -2.01 14.70 11.14
C ILE A 263 -1.27 15.71 11.99
N HIS A 264 -1.89 16.16 13.07
CA HIS A 264 -1.21 16.92 14.11
C HIS A 264 -1.79 16.59 15.50
N GLY A 265 -0.98 15.94 16.33
CA GLY A 265 -1.43 15.42 17.63
C GLY A 265 -2.49 14.33 17.46
N ASP A 266 -3.62 14.48 18.15
CA ASP A 266 -4.76 13.56 18.06
C ASP A 266 -5.77 13.93 16.95
N TYR A 267 -5.42 14.86 16.05
CA TYR A 267 -6.36 15.43 15.11
C TYR A 267 -5.94 15.28 13.65
N LEU A 268 -6.95 15.13 12.80
CA LEU A 268 -6.88 15.15 11.35
C LEU A 268 -7.41 16.48 10.85
N TYR A 269 -6.63 17.18 10.02
CA TYR A 269 -7.02 18.41 9.35
C TYR A 269 -7.17 18.14 7.87
N LEU A 270 -8.30 18.53 7.28
CA LEU A 270 -8.55 18.31 5.86
C LEU A 270 -9.43 19.40 5.26
N ASN A 271 -9.23 19.66 3.98
CA ASN A 271 -10.16 20.42 3.18
C ASN A 271 -11.39 19.57 2.86
N THR A 272 -12.56 20.21 2.80
CA THR A 272 -13.82 19.49 2.62
C THR A 272 -14.20 19.21 1.19
N ALA A 273 -13.52 19.83 0.22
CA ALA A 273 -13.87 19.79 -1.20
C ALA A 273 -15.33 20.22 -1.47
N THR A 274 -15.88 21.14 -0.66
CA THR A 274 -17.16 21.80 -0.98
C THR A 274 -16.98 22.62 -2.26
N GLY A 275 -17.97 22.55 -3.15
CA GLY A 275 -17.88 23.04 -4.51
C GLY A 275 -19.08 23.85 -4.97
N VAL A 276 -19.10 24.09 -6.27
CA VAL A 276 -20.21 24.70 -7.00
C VAL A 276 -21.25 23.65 -7.37
N ASP A 277 -22.37 24.09 -7.91
CA ASP A 277 -23.35 23.19 -8.53
C ASP A 277 -22.96 22.77 -9.94
N ASN A 278 -23.76 21.87 -10.53
CA ASN A 278 -23.54 21.34 -11.88
C ASN A 278 -23.57 22.38 -13.01
N THR A 279 -23.90 23.65 -12.73
CA THR A 279 -23.79 24.76 -13.69
C THR A 279 -22.44 25.47 -13.63
N HIS A 280 -21.64 25.19 -12.61
CA HIS A 280 -20.39 25.87 -12.26
C HIS A 280 -20.56 27.36 -11.93
N LYS A 281 -21.78 27.81 -11.59
CA LYS A 281 -22.08 29.23 -11.36
C LYS A 281 -22.53 29.55 -9.95
N ARG A 282 -22.99 28.56 -9.19
CA ARG A 282 -23.57 28.79 -7.85
C ARG A 282 -22.91 27.89 -6.81
N VAL A 283 -22.47 28.50 -5.71
CA VAL A 283 -22.12 27.75 -4.49
C VAL A 283 -23.41 27.51 -3.70
N ARG A 284 -23.81 26.24 -3.55
CA ARG A 284 -25.08 25.89 -2.87
C ARG A 284 -24.97 25.82 -1.36
N ALA A 285 -23.78 25.53 -0.85
CA ALA A 285 -23.48 25.51 0.57
C ALA A 285 -22.38 26.53 0.91
N PRO A 286 -22.66 27.85 0.80
CA PRO A 286 -21.65 28.88 1.05
C PRO A 286 -21.18 28.93 2.50
N ASP A 287 -21.99 28.44 3.43
CA ASP A 287 -21.67 28.34 4.86
C ASP A 287 -21.04 27.00 5.25
N ALA A 288 -20.86 26.08 4.30
CA ALA A 288 -20.14 24.83 4.57
C ALA A 288 -18.66 25.14 4.82
N PRO A 289 -18.04 24.49 5.82
CA PRO A 289 -16.66 24.76 6.15
C PRO A 289 -15.74 24.33 5.00
N SER A 290 -14.70 25.10 4.71
CA SER A 290 -13.67 24.75 3.73
C SER A 290 -12.58 23.84 4.33
N LEU A 291 -12.49 23.79 5.66
CA LEU A 291 -11.55 22.98 6.43
C LEU A 291 -12.28 22.41 7.64
N VAL A 292 -12.04 21.15 7.95
CA VAL A 292 -12.59 20.49 9.14
C VAL A 292 -11.50 19.79 9.93
N VAL A 293 -11.78 19.58 11.21
CA VAL A 293 -10.91 18.86 12.13
C VAL A 293 -11.67 17.68 12.72
N LEU A 294 -11.12 16.48 12.56
CA LEU A 294 -11.64 15.24 13.15
C LEU A 294 -10.68 14.68 14.21
N ASP A 295 -11.23 14.04 15.23
CA ASP A 295 -10.45 13.21 16.16
C ASP A 295 -9.98 11.94 15.44
N LYS A 296 -8.67 11.70 15.39
CA LYS A 296 -8.09 10.62 14.56
C LYS A 296 -8.43 9.21 15.04
N LYS A 297 -8.84 9.06 16.30
CA LYS A 297 -9.15 7.76 16.91
C LYS A 297 -10.61 7.39 16.72
N THR A 298 -11.49 8.38 16.65
CA THR A 298 -12.95 8.18 16.70
C THR A 298 -13.68 8.70 15.47
N GLY A 299 -13.04 9.50 14.61
CA GLY A 299 -13.70 10.18 13.50
C GLY A 299 -14.62 11.32 13.93
N ARG A 300 -14.69 11.64 15.24
CA ARG A 300 -15.60 12.66 15.77
C ARG A 300 -15.25 14.04 15.21
N PHE A 301 -16.26 14.76 14.74
CA PHE A 301 -16.12 16.15 14.31
C PHE A 301 -15.78 17.08 15.48
N VAL A 302 -14.65 17.79 15.38
CA VAL A 302 -14.09 18.61 16.46
C VAL A 302 -14.22 20.11 16.18
N ALA A 303 -13.89 20.53 14.96
CA ALA A 303 -13.89 21.95 14.58
C ALA A 303 -14.10 22.12 13.07
N ARG A 304 -14.47 23.35 12.67
CA ARG A 304 -14.78 23.76 11.30
C ARG A 304 -14.45 25.24 11.09
#